data_AF-A0A497IF29-F1
#
_entry.id   AF-A0A497IF29-F1
#
_cell.length_a   1.000
_cell.length_b   1.000
_cell.length_c   1.000
_cell.angle_alpha   90.00
_cell.angle_beta   90.00
_cell.angle_gamma   90.00
#
_symmetry.space_group_name_H-M   'P 1'
#
loop_
_entity.id
_entity.type
_entity.pdbx_description
1 polymer ?
#
loop_
_entity_poly.entity_id
_entity_poly.type
_entity_poly.pdbx_seq_one_letter_code
_entity_poly.pdbx_strand_id
1 'polypeptide(L)'
;MSVIIAGLMVLSSILILLLVMYRKMTQLTVEMIPQAEPEAELEDEEEIRRLNELIAEYIRQRNSEEAKKIEETIKAEADKELEKLGIIEKPKKKAVAVATTKGSASVSADSSPKRVKAKSVKVKAPKRVAKKTRKKSSVKKAKPKKAAKGKKSAKKAVKKSKAKKEFHLSDVLLPVDKAFYFKHPETGVTMYARSLDEFLYALQNLPQESFDFHLREDQNDFANWLKHVLHEHKLANEIEKIKMKHGADREKIIKAVENRVSQIRKVDFIH
;
A
#
# COMPACT_ATOMS: atom_id res chain seq x y z
N MET A 1 48.83 -20.93 -15.79
CA MET A 1 47.88 -22.06 -15.75
C MET A 1 48.01 -22.85 -14.45
N SER A 2 49.17 -23.44 -14.13
CA SER A 2 49.33 -24.32 -12.94
C SER A 2 49.01 -23.67 -11.58
N VAL A 3 49.35 -22.39 -11.40
CA VAL A 3 49.06 -21.64 -10.16
C VAL A 3 47.56 -21.45 -9.93
N ILE A 4 46.79 -21.25 -10.99
CA ILE A 4 45.33 -21.05 -10.91
C ILE A 4 44.64 -22.37 -10.53
N ILE A 5 45.10 -23.49 -11.13
CA ILE A 5 44.58 -24.82 -10.83
C ILE A 5 44.84 -25.20 -9.36
N ALA A 6 46.05 -24.91 -8.85
CA ALA A 6 46.38 -25.14 -7.45
C ALA A 6 45.50 -24.30 -6.50
N GLY A 7 45.23 -23.04 -6.84
CA GLY A 7 44.33 -22.18 -6.06
C GLY A 7 42.89 -22.70 -6.00
N LEU A 8 42.35 -23.20 -7.12
CA LEU A 8 40.99 -23.75 -7.16
C LEU A 8 40.85 -25.04 -6.33
N MET A 9 41.88 -25.89 -6.29
CA MET A 9 41.85 -27.09 -5.46
C MET A 9 41.81 -26.77 -3.96
N VAL A 10 42.59 -25.78 -3.51
CA VAL A 10 42.58 -25.34 -2.11
C VAL A 10 41.21 -24.76 -1.72
N LEU A 11 40.60 -23.95 -2.58
CA LEU A 11 39.27 -23.38 -2.33
C LEU A 11 38.18 -24.47 -2.27
N SER A 12 38.26 -25.48 -3.14
CA SER A 12 37.34 -26.63 -3.12
C SER A 12 37.45 -27.42 -1.82
N SER A 13 38.67 -27.69 -1.34
CA SER A 13 38.88 -28.38 -0.05
C SER A 13 38.32 -27.59 1.13
N ILE A 14 38.48 -26.26 1.15
CA ILE A 14 37.92 -25.40 2.21
C ILE A 14 36.39 -25.45 2.18
N LEU A 15 35.77 -25.38 1.00
CA LEU A 15 34.31 -25.44 0.86
C LEU A 15 33.74 -26.77 1.36
N ILE A 16 34.40 -27.90 1.05
CA ILE A 16 33.99 -29.23 1.54
C ILE A 16 34.04 -29.29 3.07
N LEU A 17 35.10 -28.76 3.69
CA LEU A 17 35.22 -28.70 5.14
C LEU A 17 34.10 -27.85 5.78
N LEU A 18 33.78 -26.70 5.20
CA LEU A 18 32.68 -25.85 5.67
C LEU A 18 31.33 -26.57 5.59
N LEU A 19 31.07 -27.31 4.51
CA LEU A 19 29.83 -28.08 4.36
C LEU A 19 29.74 -29.23 5.38
N VAL A 20 30.84 -29.93 5.65
CA VAL A 20 30.90 -30.98 6.69
C VAL A 20 30.68 -30.39 8.08
N MET A 21 31.29 -29.26 8.40
CA MET A 21 31.08 -28.56 9.66
C MET A 21 29.63 -28.07 9.81
N TYR A 22 29.06 -27.49 8.76
CA TYR A 22 27.67 -27.05 8.77
C TYR A 22 26.72 -28.22 9.04
N ARG A 23 26.90 -29.34 8.34
CA ARG A 23 26.09 -30.56 8.55
C ARG A 23 26.21 -31.10 9.98
N LYS A 24 27.42 -31.08 10.57
CA LYS A 24 27.63 -31.55 11.94
C LYS A 24 27.04 -30.62 12.99
N MET A 25 27.11 -29.29 12.77
CA MET A 25 26.40 -28.33 13.62
C MET A 25 24.90 -28.54 13.56
N THR A 26 24.30 -28.75 12.37
CA THR A 26 22.86 -29.01 12.27
C THR A 26 22.43 -30.27 13.02
N GLN A 27 23.22 -31.34 13.00
CA GLN A 27 22.91 -32.55 13.76
C GLN A 27 22.96 -32.34 15.27
N LEU A 28 23.95 -31.59 15.77
CA LEU A 28 24.05 -31.27 17.21
C LEU A 28 22.86 -30.42 17.67
N THR A 29 22.36 -29.50 16.84
CA THR A 29 21.19 -28.69 17.20
C THR A 29 19.91 -29.51 17.28
N VAL A 30 19.77 -30.56 16.46
CA VAL A 30 18.58 -31.43 16.47
C VAL A 30 18.54 -32.32 17.72
N GLU A 31 19.68 -32.76 18.23
CA GLU A 31 19.74 -33.63 19.43
C GLU A 31 19.57 -32.87 20.76
N MET A 32 19.74 -31.54 20.77
CA MET A 32 19.61 -30.73 22.00
C MET A 32 18.22 -30.13 22.23
N ILE A 33 17.23 -30.44 21.38
CA ILE A 33 15.84 -30.06 21.63
C ILE A 33 15.24 -31.11 22.59
N PRO A 34 14.95 -30.77 23.85
CA PRO A 34 14.28 -31.69 24.75
C PRO A 34 12.97 -32.12 24.11
N GLN A 35 12.74 -33.44 24.04
CA GLN A 35 11.49 -34.03 23.62
C GLN A 35 10.42 -33.65 24.65
N ALA A 36 9.82 -32.47 24.50
CA ALA A 36 8.59 -32.11 25.16
C ALA A 36 7.50 -32.98 24.53
N GLU A 37 6.90 -33.87 25.32
CA GLU A 37 5.74 -34.65 24.91
C GLU A 37 4.61 -33.70 24.46
N PRO A 38 4.19 -33.75 23.18
CA PRO A 38 3.15 -32.88 22.65
C PRO A 38 1.79 -33.57 22.85
N GLU A 39 1.33 -33.75 24.08
CA GLU A 39 0.04 -34.41 24.33
C GLU A 39 -1.15 -33.45 24.53
N ALA A 40 -0.97 -32.13 24.37
CA ALA A 40 -2.04 -31.16 24.64
C ALA A 40 -2.40 -30.16 23.51
N GLU A 41 -1.78 -30.22 22.32
CA GLU A 41 -2.00 -29.22 21.24
C GLU A 41 -2.70 -29.76 19.98
N LEU A 42 -3.18 -31.01 19.97
CA LEU A 42 -3.80 -31.61 18.77
C LEU A 42 -5.12 -30.95 18.33
N GLU A 43 -5.84 -30.26 19.23
CA GLU A 43 -7.08 -29.55 18.86
C GLU A 43 -6.79 -28.29 18.03
N ASP A 44 -5.65 -27.63 18.26
CA ASP A 44 -5.28 -26.40 17.55
C ASP A 44 -4.83 -26.70 16.11
N GLU A 45 -4.21 -27.85 15.85
CA GLU A 45 -3.78 -28.23 14.49
C GLU A 45 -4.96 -28.51 13.55
N GLU A 46 -6.03 -29.15 14.02
CA GLU A 46 -7.23 -29.38 13.23
C GLU A 46 -7.98 -28.08 12.95
N GLU A 47 -8.04 -27.17 13.92
CA GLU A 47 -8.65 -25.85 13.73
C GLU A 47 -7.85 -25.01 12.72
N ILE A 48 -6.52 -25.01 12.81
CA ILE A 48 -5.63 -24.37 11.83
C ILE A 48 -5.84 -24.97 10.43
N ARG A 49 -5.94 -26.30 10.31
CA ARG A 49 -6.20 -26.98 9.03
C ARG A 49 -7.56 -26.56 8.46
N ARG A 50 -8.60 -26.51 9.29
CA ARG A 50 -9.95 -26.07 8.90
C ARG A 50 -9.98 -24.62 8.42
N LEU A 51 -9.28 -23.73 9.12
CA LEU A 51 -9.16 -22.32 8.73
C LEU A 51 -8.45 -22.17 7.38
N ASN A 52 -7.35 -22.90 7.17
CA ASN A 52 -6.64 -22.88 5.89
C ASN A 52 -7.50 -23.38 4.72
N GLU A 53 -8.31 -24.44 4.93
CA GLU A 53 -9.25 -24.93 3.91
C GLU A 53 -10.33 -23.89 3.57
N LEU A 54 -10.90 -23.22 4.59
CA LEU A 54 -11.90 -22.15 4.40
C LEU A 54 -11.32 -20.95 3.63
N ILE A 55 -10.09 -20.56 3.92
CA ILE A 55 -9.38 -19.49 3.19
C ILE A 55 -9.19 -19.90 1.73
N ALA A 56 -8.76 -21.14 1.47
CA ALA A 56 -8.57 -21.66 0.13
C ALA A 56 -9.90 -21.73 -0.66
N GLU A 57 -11.01 -22.12 -0.02
CA GLU A 57 -12.34 -22.12 -0.62
C GLU A 57 -12.82 -20.70 -0.96
N TYR A 58 -12.65 -19.75 -0.04
CA TYR A 58 -12.98 -18.34 -0.27
C TYR A 58 -12.22 -17.75 -1.48
N ILE A 59 -10.91 -18.02 -1.57
CA ILE A 59 -10.09 -17.58 -2.72
C ILE A 59 -10.59 -18.21 -4.02
N ARG A 60 -10.91 -19.51 -4.02
CA ARG A 60 -11.48 -20.21 -5.19
C ARG A 60 -12.80 -19.58 -5.65
N GLN A 61 -13.70 -19.29 -4.71
CA GLN A 61 -15.00 -18.68 -5.03
C GLN A 61 -14.84 -17.29 -5.64
N ARG A 62 -14.03 -16.44 -5.00
CA ARG A 62 -13.79 -15.07 -5.48
C ARG A 62 -13.19 -15.07 -6.89
N ASN A 63 -12.17 -15.90 -7.14
CA ASN A 63 -11.56 -16.01 -8.46
C ASN A 63 -12.54 -16.52 -9.52
N SER A 64 -13.46 -17.42 -9.14
CA SER A 64 -14.51 -17.92 -10.04
C SER A 64 -15.53 -16.84 -10.41
N GLU A 65 -15.95 -16.01 -9.46
CA GLU A 65 -16.86 -14.88 -9.70
C GLU A 65 -16.21 -13.79 -10.57
N GLU A 66 -14.95 -13.46 -10.29
CA GLU A 66 -14.17 -12.52 -11.11
C GLU A 66 -13.97 -13.05 -12.55
N ALA A 67 -13.69 -14.35 -12.71
CA ALA A 67 -13.58 -14.98 -14.02
C ALA A 67 -14.89 -14.92 -14.83
N LYS A 68 -16.04 -15.23 -14.21
CA LYS A 68 -17.36 -15.12 -14.87
C LYS A 68 -17.66 -13.69 -15.34
N LYS A 69 -17.31 -12.69 -14.53
CA LYS A 69 -17.50 -11.29 -14.89
C LYS A 69 -16.64 -10.86 -16.08
N ILE A 70 -15.39 -11.35 -16.14
CA ILE A 70 -14.51 -11.12 -17.29
C ILE A 70 -15.07 -11.78 -18.54
N GLU A 71 -15.53 -13.04 -18.44
CA GLU A 71 -16.13 -13.77 -19.56
C GLU A 71 -17.38 -13.06 -20.10
N GLU A 72 -18.26 -12.58 -19.22
CA GLU A 72 -19.45 -11.80 -19.61
C GLU A 72 -19.07 -10.49 -20.32
N THR A 73 -18.01 -9.83 -19.84
CA THR A 73 -17.50 -8.59 -20.46
C THR A 73 -16.91 -8.84 -21.84
N ILE A 74 -16.11 -9.92 -22.00
CA ILE A 74 -15.54 -10.32 -23.29
C ILE A 74 -16.65 -10.67 -24.27
N LYS A 75 -17.66 -11.42 -23.83
CA LYS A 75 -18.82 -11.78 -24.66
C LYS A 75 -19.59 -10.55 -25.11
N ALA A 76 -19.88 -9.63 -24.19
CA ALA A 76 -20.57 -8.38 -24.51
C ALA A 76 -19.79 -7.50 -25.49
N GLU A 77 -18.46 -7.47 -25.40
CA GLU A 77 -17.62 -6.70 -26.32
C GLU A 77 -17.50 -7.38 -27.70
N ALA A 78 -17.41 -8.70 -27.74
CA ALA A 78 -17.42 -9.48 -28.98
C ALA A 78 -18.74 -9.28 -29.75
N ASP A 79 -19.88 -9.30 -29.06
CA ASP A 79 -21.19 -9.07 -29.68
C ASP A 79 -21.29 -7.66 -30.31
N LYS A 80 -20.73 -6.62 -29.65
CA LYS A 80 -20.67 -5.26 -30.20
C LYS A 80 -19.79 -5.16 -31.45
N GLU A 81 -18.64 -5.82 -31.48
CA GLU A 81 -17.76 -5.81 -32.65
C GLU A 81 -18.40 -6.60 -33.81
N LEU A 82 -19.09 -7.71 -33.56
CA LEU A 82 -19.84 -8.44 -34.59
C LEU A 82 -21.02 -7.61 -35.15
N GLU A 83 -21.70 -6.83 -34.31
CA GLU A 83 -22.73 -5.87 -34.74
C GLU A 83 -22.14 -4.76 -35.63
N LYS A 84 -20.95 -4.24 -35.27
CA LYS A 84 -20.24 -3.21 -36.02
C LYS A 84 -19.74 -3.70 -37.39
N LEU A 85 -19.35 -4.97 -37.48
CA LEU A 85 -18.96 -5.62 -38.74
C LEU A 85 -20.17 -5.98 -39.62
N GLY A 86 -21.40 -5.78 -39.14
CA GLY A 86 -22.62 -6.13 -39.89
C GLY A 86 -22.81 -7.64 -40.08
N ILE A 87 -22.09 -8.46 -39.31
CA ILE A 87 -22.19 -9.93 -39.35
C ILE A 87 -23.48 -10.38 -38.64
N ILE A 88 -23.88 -9.64 -37.60
CA ILE A 88 -25.14 -9.87 -36.89
C ILE A 88 -26.12 -8.76 -37.27
N GLU A 89 -27.24 -9.11 -37.91
CA GLU A 89 -28.34 -8.16 -38.10
C GLU A 89 -28.87 -7.75 -36.72
N LYS A 90 -28.91 -6.44 -36.46
CA LYS A 90 -29.61 -5.88 -35.29
C LYS A 90 -30.97 -6.56 -35.17
N PRO A 91 -31.34 -7.09 -33.97
CA PRO A 91 -32.66 -7.65 -33.80
C PRO A 91 -33.67 -6.58 -34.18
N LYS A 92 -34.33 -6.76 -35.33
CA LYS A 92 -35.37 -5.85 -35.81
C LYS A 92 -36.34 -5.74 -34.66
N LYS A 93 -36.44 -4.55 -34.06
CA LYS A 93 -37.39 -4.23 -33.00
C LYS A 93 -38.78 -4.51 -33.57
N LYS A 94 -39.23 -5.77 -33.49
CA LYS A 94 -40.62 -6.12 -33.70
C LYS A 94 -41.31 -5.36 -32.59
N ALA A 95 -42.08 -4.35 -32.97
CA ALA A 95 -43.03 -3.71 -32.11
C ALA A 95 -43.98 -4.81 -31.64
N VAL A 96 -43.62 -5.47 -30.54
CA VAL A 96 -44.54 -6.32 -29.80
C VAL A 96 -45.52 -5.33 -29.19
N ALA A 97 -46.64 -5.15 -29.88
CA ALA A 97 -47.80 -4.52 -29.33
C ALA A 97 -48.16 -5.31 -28.08
N VAL A 98 -47.75 -4.78 -26.91
CA VAL A 98 -48.15 -5.27 -25.60
C VAL A 98 -49.64 -5.02 -25.50
N ALA A 99 -50.42 -6.02 -25.89
CA ALA A 99 -51.83 -6.09 -25.57
C ALA A 99 -51.93 -6.22 -24.05
N THR A 100 -52.28 -5.12 -23.41
CA THR A 100 -52.75 -5.07 -22.01
C THR A 100 -54.00 -5.93 -21.86
N THR A 101 -53.82 -7.20 -21.51
CA THR A 101 -54.92 -8.02 -20.99
C THR A 101 -55.08 -7.74 -19.51
N LYS A 102 -56.17 -7.03 -19.23
CA LYS A 102 -56.72 -6.77 -17.91
C LYS A 102 -57.25 -8.08 -17.31
N GLY A 103 -56.81 -8.38 -16.09
CA GLY A 103 -57.57 -9.15 -15.11
C GLY A 103 -57.30 -10.65 -15.03
N SER A 104 -56.82 -11.10 -13.87
CA SER A 104 -57.53 -12.07 -13.02
C SER A 104 -56.65 -12.42 -11.82
N ALA A 105 -57.31 -12.51 -10.67
CA ALA A 105 -56.77 -12.67 -9.33
C ALA A 105 -56.23 -14.09 -9.03
N SER A 106 -55.78 -14.22 -7.78
CA SER A 106 -55.44 -15.43 -7.00
C SER A 106 -53.99 -15.90 -7.12
N VAL A 107 -53.27 -16.37 -6.09
CA VAL A 107 -53.49 -16.57 -4.64
C VAL A 107 -52.10 -16.96 -4.06
N SER A 108 -51.81 -16.59 -2.79
CA SER A 108 -50.75 -17.11 -1.88
C SER A 108 -49.27 -16.95 -2.29
N ALA A 109 -48.27 -16.83 -1.41
CA ALA A 109 -48.09 -16.89 0.05
C ALA A 109 -46.91 -15.95 0.37
N ASP A 110 -47.02 -15.02 1.31
CA ASP A 110 -46.59 -15.17 2.71
C ASP A 110 -45.13 -15.63 2.91
N SER A 111 -44.24 -14.67 3.13
CA SER A 111 -43.17 -14.71 4.16
C SER A 111 -42.23 -13.50 3.99
N SER A 112 -42.63 -12.35 4.53
CA SER A 112 -41.73 -11.20 4.74
C SER A 112 -41.12 -11.27 6.15
N PRO A 113 -39.80 -11.14 6.32
CA PRO A 113 -39.22 -10.90 7.63
C PRO A 113 -39.47 -9.45 8.10
N LYS A 114 -39.95 -9.34 9.35
CA LYS A 114 -40.20 -8.11 10.11
C LYS A 114 -39.03 -7.12 10.02
N ARG A 115 -39.25 -6.01 9.31
CA ARG A 115 -38.44 -4.79 9.37
C ARG A 115 -38.72 -4.06 10.68
N VAL A 116 -37.85 -4.24 11.67
CA VAL A 116 -37.91 -3.53 12.95
C VAL A 116 -37.57 -2.06 12.72
N LYS A 117 -38.51 -1.17 13.03
CA LYS A 117 -38.34 0.29 12.93
C LYS A 117 -37.40 0.76 14.06
N ALA A 118 -36.16 1.09 13.72
CA ALA A 118 -35.27 1.81 14.61
C ALA A 118 -35.78 3.23 14.82
N LYS A 119 -36.13 3.55 16.08
CA LYS A 119 -36.54 4.88 16.54
C LYS A 119 -35.37 5.86 16.37
N SER A 120 -35.65 6.98 15.71
CA SER A 120 -34.75 8.14 15.66
C SER A 120 -34.69 8.81 17.04
N VAL A 121 -33.56 8.67 17.73
CA VAL A 121 -33.28 9.45 18.95
C VAL A 121 -32.65 10.78 18.53
N LYS A 122 -33.47 11.83 18.59
CA LYS A 122 -33.09 13.23 18.41
C LYS A 122 -32.31 13.70 19.64
N VAL A 123 -30.98 13.60 19.61
CA VAL A 123 -30.13 14.18 20.67
C VAL A 123 -29.96 15.68 20.43
N LYS A 124 -30.44 16.45 21.40
CA LYS A 124 -30.30 17.90 21.52
C LYS A 124 -28.83 18.30 21.61
N ALA A 125 -28.42 19.28 20.80
CA ALA A 125 -27.17 20.01 20.95
C ALA A 125 -27.15 20.80 22.29
N PRO A 126 -26.05 20.76 23.06
CA PRO A 126 -25.88 21.67 24.18
C PRO A 126 -25.40 23.05 23.72
N LYS A 127 -26.09 24.04 24.30
CA LYS A 127 -25.89 25.48 24.24
C LYS A 127 -24.46 25.91 24.62
N ARG A 128 -24.01 26.94 23.89
CA ARG A 128 -23.02 27.99 24.25
C ARG A 128 -22.79 28.13 25.76
N VAL A 129 -21.52 28.14 26.16
CA VAL A 129 -21.06 28.92 27.31
C VAL A 129 -19.89 29.78 26.87
N ALA A 130 -20.16 31.08 26.79
CA ALA A 130 -19.14 32.12 26.70
C ALA A 130 -18.60 32.42 28.10
N LYS A 131 -17.28 32.51 28.24
CA LYS A 131 -16.54 33.20 29.32
C LYS A 131 -15.06 33.24 28.90
N LYS A 132 -14.20 34.20 29.20
CA LYS A 132 -14.24 35.61 29.63
C LYS A 132 -12.75 35.99 29.81
N THR A 133 -12.29 37.00 29.07
CA THR A 133 -11.27 38.01 29.44
C THR A 133 -9.81 37.67 29.82
N ARG A 134 -8.95 38.63 29.41
CA ARG A 134 -7.62 39.06 29.94
C ARG A 134 -6.44 38.19 29.46
N LYS A 135 -5.27 38.75 29.10
CA LYS A 135 -4.65 39.99 29.55
C LYS A 135 -3.66 40.52 28.49
N LYS A 136 -3.84 41.79 28.15
CA LYS A 136 -2.89 42.70 27.53
C LYS A 136 -1.65 42.79 28.42
N SER A 137 -0.46 42.50 27.88
CA SER A 137 0.78 43.05 28.42
C SER A 137 1.61 43.62 27.28
N SER A 138 1.56 44.95 27.23
CA SER A 138 2.43 45.83 26.48
C SER A 138 3.76 45.95 27.22
N VAL A 139 4.88 45.66 26.55
CA VAL A 139 6.18 46.24 26.91
C VAL A 139 6.75 46.93 25.69
N LYS A 140 6.62 48.26 25.69
CA LYS A 140 7.37 49.20 24.86
C LYS A 140 8.68 49.55 25.58
N LYS A 141 9.82 49.49 24.88
CA LYS A 141 10.92 50.48 24.88
C LYS A 141 11.98 49.97 23.89
N ALA A 142 12.13 50.57 22.70
CA ALA A 142 12.96 51.75 22.38
C ALA A 142 14.46 51.46 22.62
N LYS A 143 15.44 51.76 21.75
CA LYS A 143 15.57 52.77 20.67
C LYS A 143 16.88 52.43 19.85
N PRO A 144 17.48 53.30 19.00
CA PRO A 144 17.87 52.94 17.63
C PRO A 144 19.38 53.06 17.29
N LYS A 145 19.70 52.81 16.00
CA LYS A 145 20.87 53.28 15.22
C LYS A 145 22.27 52.82 15.67
N LYS A 146 22.95 52.07 14.79
CA LYS A 146 24.23 52.53 14.21
C LYS A 146 24.55 51.81 12.89
N ALA A 147 24.83 52.61 11.89
CA ALA A 147 25.36 52.22 10.61
C ALA A 147 26.79 51.64 10.78
N ALA A 148 27.10 50.56 10.08
CA ALA A 148 28.47 50.22 9.71
C ALA A 148 28.45 49.59 8.31
N LYS A 149 28.82 50.44 7.36
CA LYS A 149 29.02 50.17 5.95
C LYS A 149 30.28 49.30 5.83
N GLY A 150 30.10 47.98 5.78
CA GLY A 150 31.18 46.99 5.64
C GLY A 150 31.17 46.36 4.25
N LYS A 151 31.72 47.07 3.25
CA LYS A 151 31.96 46.59 1.89
C LYS A 151 33.17 45.66 1.89
N LYS A 152 32.99 44.33 1.87
CA LYS A 152 34.07 43.38 1.49
C LYS A 152 33.56 42.21 0.65
N SER A 153 33.82 42.36 -0.65
CA SER A 153 34.21 41.32 -1.62
C SER A 153 33.41 40.02 -1.65
N ALA A 154 32.51 39.97 -2.62
CA ALA A 154 32.04 38.76 -3.26
C ALA A 154 33.22 37.86 -3.71
N LYS A 155 33.50 36.80 -2.95
CA LYS A 155 34.09 35.58 -3.50
C LYS A 155 32.95 34.64 -3.84
N LYS A 156 32.47 34.76 -5.08
CA LYS A 156 31.47 33.91 -5.71
C LYS A 156 32.09 32.52 -5.88
N ALA A 157 32.06 31.71 -4.83
CA ALA A 157 32.39 30.30 -4.90
C ALA A 157 31.27 29.61 -5.71
N VAL A 158 31.51 29.46 -7.01
CA VAL A 158 30.70 28.63 -7.90
C VAL A 158 30.86 27.19 -7.43
N LYS A 159 30.00 26.76 -6.49
CA LYS A 159 29.81 25.35 -6.17
C LYS A 159 29.40 24.67 -7.47
N LYS A 160 30.33 23.92 -8.07
CA LYS A 160 30.02 22.92 -9.10
C LYS A 160 29.03 21.94 -8.48
N SER A 161 27.73 22.17 -8.67
CA SER A 161 26.71 21.17 -8.45
C SER A 161 27.01 20.05 -9.43
N LYS A 162 27.57 18.94 -8.94
CA LYS A 162 27.67 17.70 -9.72
C LYS A 162 26.27 17.45 -10.28
N ALA A 163 26.16 17.41 -11.61
CA ALA A 163 24.92 17.08 -12.29
C ALA A 163 24.44 15.75 -11.71
N LYS A 164 23.37 15.80 -10.92
CA LYS A 164 22.76 14.64 -10.30
C LYS A 164 22.16 13.87 -11.46
N LYS A 165 22.74 12.71 -11.80
CA LYS A 165 22.23 11.84 -12.84
C LYS A 165 20.82 11.44 -12.39
N GLU A 166 19.80 12.02 -13.02
CA GLU A 166 18.40 11.66 -12.78
C GLU A 166 18.23 10.27 -13.41
N PHE A 167 18.34 9.23 -12.58
CA PHE A 167 17.92 7.90 -12.97
C PHE A 167 16.39 7.90 -13.04
N HIS A 168 15.82 7.37 -14.12
CA HIS A 168 14.39 7.14 -14.22
C HIS A 168 13.97 6.19 -13.09
N LEU A 169 13.08 6.69 -12.23
CA LEU A 169 12.90 6.18 -10.88
C LEU A 169 11.83 5.08 -10.76
N SER A 170 11.00 4.91 -11.78
CA SER A 170 9.91 3.93 -11.84
C SER A 170 10.44 2.50 -11.85
N ASP A 171 11.43 2.20 -12.70
CA ASP A 171 11.84 0.83 -12.97
C ASP A 171 13.10 0.38 -12.22
N VAL A 172 13.79 1.31 -11.54
CA VAL A 172 15.02 0.98 -10.80
C VAL A 172 14.66 0.42 -9.44
N LEU A 173 14.68 -0.91 -9.34
CA LEU A 173 14.59 -1.61 -8.06
C LEU A 173 15.78 -1.24 -7.18
N LEU A 174 15.52 -0.62 -6.04
CA LEU A 174 16.56 -0.32 -5.05
C LEU A 174 17.17 -1.61 -4.50
N PRO A 175 18.45 -1.61 -4.11
CA PRO A 175 19.04 -2.68 -3.30
C PRO A 175 18.23 -2.95 -2.02
N VAL A 176 18.26 -4.19 -1.53
CA VAL A 176 17.43 -4.65 -0.40
C VAL A 176 17.71 -3.85 0.87
N ASP A 177 18.97 -3.45 1.11
CA ASP A 177 19.39 -2.61 2.24
C ASP A 177 18.77 -1.21 2.25
N LYS A 178 18.20 -0.76 1.12
CA LYS A 178 17.55 0.54 0.94
C LYS A 178 16.03 0.43 0.81
N ALA A 179 15.47 -0.77 0.89
CA ALA A 179 14.03 -0.97 0.86
C ALA A 179 13.36 -0.23 2.03
N PHE A 180 12.13 0.23 1.81
CA PHE A 180 11.27 0.63 2.91
C PHE A 180 10.70 -0.63 3.56
N TYR A 181 10.78 -0.74 4.88
CA TYR A 181 10.21 -1.86 5.62
C TYR A 181 9.01 -1.38 6.41
N PHE A 182 7.84 -1.92 6.06
CA PHE A 182 6.60 -1.67 6.78
C PHE A 182 6.58 -2.55 8.04
N LYS A 183 6.58 -1.91 9.19
CA LYS A 183 6.56 -2.52 10.52
C LYS A 183 5.15 -2.42 11.08
N HIS A 184 4.64 -3.55 11.52
CA HIS A 184 3.49 -3.66 12.38
C HIS A 184 3.95 -3.56 13.85
N PRO A 185 3.21 -2.83 14.71
CA PRO A 185 3.60 -2.65 16.10
C PRO A 185 3.68 -3.97 16.89
N GLU A 186 2.83 -4.95 16.56
CA GLU A 186 2.71 -6.21 17.33
C GLU A 186 3.45 -7.39 16.69
N THR A 187 3.41 -7.52 15.36
CA THR A 187 3.88 -8.72 14.64
C THR A 187 5.24 -8.52 13.97
N GLY A 188 5.80 -7.29 13.99
CA GLY A 188 7.07 -6.97 13.37
C GLY A 188 6.93 -6.60 11.88
N VAL A 189 7.88 -6.99 11.03
CA VAL A 189 7.90 -6.56 9.62
C VAL A 189 6.84 -7.34 8.82
N THR A 190 5.93 -6.63 8.18
CA THR A 190 4.85 -7.22 7.36
C THR A 190 5.13 -7.19 5.88
N MET A 191 5.68 -6.08 5.38
CA MET A 191 5.92 -5.86 3.95
C MET A 191 7.17 -5.02 3.73
N TYR A 192 7.68 -5.01 2.50
CA TYR A 192 8.74 -4.07 2.10
C TYR A 192 8.50 -3.53 0.69
N ALA A 193 9.13 -2.41 0.37
CA ALA A 193 9.07 -1.79 -0.96
C ALA A 193 10.45 -1.29 -1.42
N ARG A 194 10.83 -1.66 -2.63
CA ARG A 194 12.10 -1.32 -3.30
C ARG A 194 11.92 -0.34 -4.44
N SER A 195 10.70 -0.08 -4.86
CA SER A 195 10.34 0.90 -5.89
C SER A 195 9.09 1.68 -5.48
N LEU A 196 8.74 2.72 -6.26
CA LEU A 196 7.53 3.50 -6.01
C LEU A 196 6.25 2.70 -6.30
N ASP A 197 6.29 1.78 -7.27
CA ASP A 197 5.18 0.86 -7.56
C ASP A 197 4.96 -0.17 -6.44
N GLU A 198 6.03 -0.78 -5.93
CA GLU A 198 5.94 -1.68 -4.76
C GLU A 198 5.45 -0.92 -3.52
N PHE A 199 5.89 0.34 -3.37
CA PHE A 199 5.43 1.19 -2.29
C PHE A 199 3.93 1.49 -2.39
N LEU A 200 3.45 1.83 -3.60
CA LEU A 200 2.02 2.03 -3.86
C LEU A 200 1.20 0.76 -3.55
N TYR A 201 1.66 -0.39 -4.05
CA TYR A 201 1.02 -1.67 -3.79
C TYR A 201 0.96 -1.98 -2.29
N ALA A 202 2.07 -1.76 -1.57
CA ALA A 202 2.10 -1.94 -0.13
C ALA A 202 1.10 -1.00 0.57
N LEU A 203 1.06 0.29 0.20
CA LEU A 203 0.09 1.24 0.77
C LEU A 203 -1.37 0.83 0.57
N GLN A 204 -1.71 0.14 -0.51
CA GLN A 204 -3.07 -0.36 -0.76
C GLN A 204 -3.43 -1.58 0.11
N ASN A 205 -2.45 -2.40 0.47
CA ASN A 205 -2.67 -3.67 1.18
C ASN A 205 -2.26 -3.67 2.66
N LEU A 206 -1.55 -2.64 3.12
CA LEU A 206 -1.04 -2.54 4.48
C LEU A 206 -2.18 -2.54 5.55
N PRO A 207 -2.03 -3.21 6.70
CA PRO A 207 -2.92 -3.02 7.84
C PRO A 207 -2.95 -1.57 8.32
N GLN A 208 -4.09 -1.11 8.84
CA GLN A 208 -4.25 0.30 9.25
C GLN A 208 -3.31 0.66 10.41
N GLU A 209 -3.05 -0.28 11.31
CA GLU A 209 -2.20 -0.16 12.47
C GLU A 209 -0.73 0.07 12.06
N SER A 210 -0.26 -0.66 11.07
CA SER A 210 1.09 -0.47 10.50
C SER A 210 1.19 0.84 9.72
N PHE A 211 0.13 1.23 9.02
CA PHE A 211 0.07 2.52 8.33
C PHE A 211 0.17 3.69 9.31
N ASP A 212 -0.63 3.68 10.38
CA ASP A 212 -0.63 4.70 11.43
C ASP A 212 0.71 4.71 12.20
N PHE A 213 1.34 3.55 12.38
CA PHE A 213 2.65 3.45 13.02
C PHE A 213 3.74 4.25 12.29
N HIS A 214 3.72 4.28 10.94
CA HIS A 214 4.70 5.00 10.12
C HIS A 214 4.36 6.47 9.87
N LEU A 215 3.13 6.86 10.16
CA LEU A 215 2.63 8.22 10.05
C LEU A 215 2.32 8.77 11.44
N ARG A 216 3.36 9.14 12.19
CA ARG A 216 3.19 9.85 13.46
C ARG A 216 3.26 11.35 13.25
N GLU A 217 2.60 12.13 14.11
CA GLU A 217 2.54 13.60 13.98
C GLU A 217 3.93 14.25 13.88
N ASP A 218 4.90 13.74 14.64
CA ASP A 218 6.27 14.25 14.67
C ASP A 218 7.20 13.57 13.67
N GLN A 219 6.78 12.45 13.07
CA GLN A 219 7.63 11.63 12.23
C GLN A 219 6.83 10.90 11.15
N ASN A 220 7.03 11.35 9.91
CA ASN A 220 6.48 10.71 8.72
C ASN A 220 7.56 9.89 8.02
N ASP A 221 7.60 8.59 8.30
CA ASP A 221 8.61 7.68 7.76
C ASP A 221 8.52 7.57 6.22
N PHE A 222 7.31 7.67 5.67
CA PHE A 222 7.08 7.64 4.22
C PHE A 222 7.73 8.84 3.54
N ALA A 223 7.48 10.05 4.02
CA ALA A 223 8.06 11.27 3.48
C ALA A 223 9.60 11.25 3.59
N ASN A 224 10.13 10.77 4.72
CA ASN A 224 11.57 10.64 4.92
C ASN A 224 12.21 9.67 3.92
N TRP A 225 11.65 8.48 3.73
CA TRP A 225 12.17 7.50 2.78
C TRP A 225 12.11 8.01 1.35
N LEU A 226 10.96 8.58 0.94
CA LEU A 226 10.80 9.18 -0.39
C LEU A 226 11.83 10.28 -0.66
N LYS A 227 12.06 11.16 0.32
CA LYS A 227 12.98 12.29 0.20
C LYS A 227 14.45 11.86 0.16
N HIS A 228 14.84 10.92 1.01
CA HIS A 228 16.24 10.61 1.27
C HIS A 228 16.75 9.40 0.48
N VAL A 229 15.90 8.43 0.20
CA VAL A 229 16.27 7.20 -0.51
C VAL A 229 15.88 7.27 -1.98
N LEU A 230 14.62 7.58 -2.27
CA LEU A 230 14.14 7.73 -3.65
C LEU A 230 14.42 9.12 -4.25
N HIS A 231 14.82 10.09 -3.43
CA HIS A 231 15.04 11.48 -3.88
C HIS A 231 13.81 12.15 -4.50
N GLU A 232 12.61 11.68 -4.17
CA GLU A 232 11.31 12.21 -4.59
C GLU A 232 10.88 13.39 -3.71
N HIS A 233 11.62 14.50 -3.80
CA HIS A 233 11.43 15.67 -2.94
C HIS A 233 10.03 16.30 -3.06
N LYS A 234 9.45 16.33 -4.27
CA LYS A 234 8.12 16.93 -4.49
C LYS A 234 7.02 16.11 -3.82
N LEU A 235 7.03 14.80 -4.04
CA LEU A 235 6.06 13.88 -3.45
C LEU A 235 6.21 13.81 -1.93
N ALA A 236 7.45 13.77 -1.41
CA ALA A 236 7.69 13.80 0.03
C ALA A 236 7.08 15.05 0.70
N ASN A 237 7.28 16.23 0.10
CA ASN A 237 6.70 17.49 0.61
C ASN A 237 5.17 17.54 0.49
N GLU A 238 4.58 16.83 -0.47
CA GLU A 238 3.13 16.71 -0.62
C GLU A 238 2.55 15.83 0.49
N ILE A 239 3.16 14.67 0.73
CA ILE A 239 2.76 13.73 1.78
C ILE A 239 2.92 14.35 3.17
N GLU A 240 3.99 15.10 3.42
CA GLU A 240 4.24 15.79 4.70
C GLU A 240 3.15 16.83 5.04
N LYS A 241 2.48 17.41 4.04
CA LYS A 241 1.41 18.40 4.24
C LYS A 241 0.06 17.78 4.56
N ILE A 242 -0.10 16.47 4.38
CA ILE A 242 -1.38 15.79 4.62
C ILE A 242 -1.57 15.73 6.13
N LYS A 243 -2.43 16.63 6.65
CA LYS A 243 -2.77 16.70 8.07
C LYS A 243 -3.51 15.46 8.51
N MET A 244 -3.01 14.85 9.58
CA MET A 244 -3.50 13.58 10.08
C MET A 244 -4.90 13.71 10.69
N LYS A 245 -5.86 13.04 10.09
CA LYS A 245 -7.21 12.74 10.58
C LYS A 245 -7.45 11.26 10.28
N HIS A 246 -7.34 10.42 11.30
CA HIS A 246 -7.44 8.95 11.24
C HIS A 246 -8.23 8.40 10.04
N GLY A 247 -7.59 7.50 9.27
CA GLY A 247 -8.16 6.80 8.12
C GLY A 247 -8.27 7.60 6.82
N ALA A 248 -8.66 8.88 6.87
CA ALA A 248 -8.88 9.71 5.67
C ALA A 248 -7.59 10.11 4.94
N ASP A 249 -6.43 9.83 5.52
CA ASP A 249 -5.13 10.23 4.96
C ASP A 249 -4.51 9.17 4.09
N ARG A 250 -4.89 7.90 4.29
CA ARG A 250 -4.41 6.78 3.47
C ARG A 250 -4.77 6.97 2.02
N GLU A 251 -6.03 7.28 1.75
CA GLU A 251 -6.51 7.51 0.38
C GLU A 251 -5.80 8.71 -0.28
N LYS A 252 -5.54 9.78 0.48
CA LYS A 252 -4.82 10.96 -0.05
C LYS A 252 -3.37 10.64 -0.39
N ILE A 253 -2.69 9.88 0.47
CA ILE A 253 -1.31 9.46 0.24
C ILE A 253 -1.24 8.52 -0.96
N ILE A 254 -2.12 7.50 -1.02
CA ILE A 254 -2.22 6.59 -2.17
C ILE A 254 -2.42 7.39 -3.45
N LYS A 255 -3.38 8.33 -3.48
CA LYS A 255 -3.65 9.15 -4.65
C LYS A 255 -2.46 10.04 -5.05
N ALA A 256 -1.75 10.61 -4.09
CA ALA A 256 -0.53 11.39 -4.37
C ALA A 256 0.55 10.52 -5.02
N VAL A 257 0.75 9.30 -4.50
CA VAL A 257 1.71 8.32 -5.05
C VAL A 257 1.27 7.85 -6.44
N GLU A 258 0.00 7.48 -6.65
CA GLU A 258 -0.56 7.08 -7.96
C GLU A 258 -0.40 8.16 -9.03
N ASN A 259 -0.69 9.41 -8.67
CA ASN A 259 -0.49 10.55 -9.57
C ASN A 259 0.98 10.68 -9.96
N ARG A 260 1.90 10.48 -9.00
CA ARG A 260 3.34 10.56 -9.27
C ARG A 260 3.82 9.42 -10.16
N VAL A 261 3.42 8.18 -9.89
CA VAL A 261 3.70 7.01 -10.73
C VAL A 261 3.19 7.25 -12.15
N SER A 262 1.97 7.76 -12.29
CA SER A 262 1.37 8.08 -13.59
C SER A 262 2.13 9.16 -14.35
N GLN A 263 2.66 10.18 -13.66
CA GLN A 263 3.49 11.21 -14.27
C GLN A 263 4.81 10.63 -14.79
N ILE A 264 5.46 9.74 -14.03
CA ILE A 264 6.72 9.11 -14.45
C ILE A 264 6.49 8.28 -15.71
N ARG A 265 5.48 7.39 -15.71
CA ARG A 265 5.15 6.54 -16.86
C ARG A 265 4.79 7.33 -18.13
N LYS A 266 4.17 8.51 -17.99
CA LYS A 266 3.87 9.38 -19.15
C LYS A 266 5.13 9.97 -19.77
N VAL A 267 6.16 10.26 -18.97
CA VAL A 267 7.44 10.77 -19.48
C VAL A 267 8.19 9.66 -20.22
N ASP A 268 8.12 8.42 -19.71
CA ASP A 268 8.76 7.25 -20.32
C ASP A 268 8.23 6.95 -21.73
N PHE A 269 6.99 7.33 -22.05
CA PHE A 269 6.38 7.08 -23.36
C PHE A 269 6.70 8.15 -24.41
N ILE A 270 7.25 9.30 -24.00
CA ILE A 270 7.51 10.44 -24.91
C ILE A 270 8.94 10.41 -25.49
N HIS A 271 9.82 9.54 -24.96
CA HIS A 271 11.21 9.40 -25.37
C HIS A 271 11.50 8.02 -25.97
#